data_AF-A0A8T4CJ45-F1
#
_entry.id   AF-A0A8T4CJ45-F1
#
_cell.length_a   1.000
_cell.length_b   1.000
_cell.length_c   1.000
_cell.angle_alpha   90.00
_cell.angle_beta   90.00
_cell.angle_gamma   90.00
#
_symmetry.space_group_name_H-M   'P 1'
#
loop_
_entity.id
_entity.type
_entity.pdbx_description
1 polymer ?
#
loop_
_entity_poly.entity_id
_entity_poly.type
_entity_poly.pdbx_seq_one_letter_code
_entity_poly.pdbx_strand_id
1 'polypeptide(L)'
;SRKAVYDTMKCVGCDKCVFICPYDAIKAEPFATPTIIYEDCVGCGACALVCPHQAIEVKGFEFENVLERYGESAAELKAESKAPAILAFICQWSEFSALDNPDSAFKGKNVLALEVPCFKALDPVHVINALKCGFDGVMAAVCSAEDCKLEEGRDTAERNLNVLKDVLKKINLLDRFEYYEASPRCAGEFKEKLDAFYKKIAAMPQCAVIMMEASGKRTK
;
A
#
# COMPACT_ATOMS: atom_id res chain seq x y z
N SER A 1 -5.34 13.17 16.49
CA SER A 1 -4.25 13.40 15.51
C SER A 1 -4.08 12.14 14.66
N ARG A 2 -3.30 12.13 13.57
CA ARG A 2 -2.93 10.89 12.83
C ARG A 2 -1.81 10.10 13.53
N LYS A 3 -1.40 10.49 14.74
CA LYS A 3 -0.29 9.88 15.47
C LYS A 3 -0.67 8.46 15.91
N ALA A 4 0.34 7.59 16.03
CA ALA A 4 0.14 6.25 16.59
C ALA A 4 -0.25 6.32 18.07
N VAL A 5 -1.07 5.37 18.52
CA VAL A 5 -1.51 5.20 19.90
C VAL A 5 -1.41 3.72 20.25
N TYR A 6 -0.88 3.41 21.43
CA TYR A 6 -0.79 2.03 21.92
C TYR A 6 -2.03 1.63 22.72
N ASP A 7 -2.51 0.42 22.45
CA ASP A 7 -3.27 -0.37 23.40
C ASP A 7 -2.28 -1.20 24.23
N THR A 8 -1.94 -0.70 25.42
CA THR A 8 -0.95 -1.31 26.32
C THR A 8 -1.40 -2.69 26.82
N MET A 9 -2.70 -3.01 26.79
CA MET A 9 -3.22 -4.31 27.21
C MET A 9 -3.01 -5.40 26.17
N LYS A 10 -2.91 -5.02 24.88
CA LYS A 10 -2.63 -5.94 23.77
C LYS A 10 -1.14 -6.08 23.47
N CYS A 11 -0.32 -5.10 23.90
CA CYS A 11 1.10 -5.08 23.57
C CYS A 11 1.89 -6.10 24.41
N VAL A 12 2.70 -6.92 23.75
CA VAL A 12 3.56 -7.93 24.40
C VAL A 12 5.04 -7.55 24.46
N GLY A 13 5.41 -6.33 24.03
CA GLY A 13 6.80 -5.86 24.06
C GLY A 13 7.73 -6.62 23.09
N CYS A 14 7.26 -7.00 21.90
CA CYS A 14 8.07 -7.69 20.89
C CYS A 14 8.95 -6.77 20.04
N ASP A 15 8.86 -5.46 20.24
CA ASP A 15 9.65 -4.38 19.63
C ASP A 15 9.66 -4.29 18.10
N LYS A 16 8.87 -5.09 17.38
CA LYS A 16 8.73 -4.98 15.91
C LYS A 16 8.38 -3.56 15.44
N CYS A 17 7.57 -2.85 16.21
CA CYS A 17 7.20 -1.47 15.93
C CYS A 17 8.40 -0.50 16.03
N VAL A 18 9.36 -0.77 16.92
CA VAL A 18 10.61 0.00 17.06
C VAL A 18 11.44 -0.17 15.79
N PHE A 19 11.69 -1.42 15.40
CA PHE A 19 12.52 -1.75 14.23
C PHE A 19 11.97 -1.19 12.92
N ILE A 20 10.64 -1.18 12.74
CA ILE A 20 10.04 -0.70 11.50
C ILE A 20 9.87 0.82 11.45
N CYS A 21 10.03 1.54 12.57
CA CYS A 21 9.71 2.97 12.63
C CYS A 21 10.75 3.77 11.82
N PRO A 22 10.38 4.37 10.68
CA PRO A 22 11.35 5.04 9.82
C PRO A 22 11.71 6.45 10.30
N TYR A 23 11.03 6.93 11.35
CA TYR A 23 11.22 8.26 11.94
C TYR A 23 11.87 8.18 13.32
N ASP A 24 12.29 6.98 13.75
CA ASP A 24 12.81 6.73 15.11
C ASP A 24 11.88 7.19 16.24
N ALA A 25 10.60 7.37 15.92
CA ALA A 25 9.57 7.92 16.80
C ALA A 25 9.06 6.92 17.84
N ILE A 26 9.62 5.71 17.88
CA ILE A 26 9.24 4.66 18.84
C ILE A 26 10.50 4.19 19.56
N LYS A 27 10.50 4.22 20.89
CA LYS A 27 11.61 3.77 21.73
C LYS A 27 11.14 2.69 22.69
N ALA A 28 11.92 1.63 22.86
CA ALA A 28 11.68 0.61 23.86
C ALA A 28 12.76 0.72 24.94
N GLU A 29 12.32 0.68 26.21
CA GLU A 29 13.20 0.43 27.34
C GLU A 29 13.15 -1.06 27.71
N PRO A 30 14.21 -1.61 28.32
CA PRO A 30 14.22 -3.01 28.74
C PRO A 30 13.00 -3.34 29.61
N PHE A 31 12.27 -4.38 29.23
CA PHE A 31 11.08 -4.88 29.94
C PHE A 31 9.90 -3.90 30.02
N ALA A 32 9.85 -2.87 29.16
CA ALA A 32 8.77 -1.89 29.11
C ALA A 32 7.99 -1.95 27.79
N THR A 33 6.74 -1.50 27.83
CA THR A 33 5.99 -1.23 26.60
C THR A 33 6.67 -0.09 25.85
N PRO A 34 6.87 -0.20 24.52
CA PRO A 34 7.46 0.87 23.74
C PRO A 34 6.68 2.18 23.88
N THR A 35 7.39 3.30 23.88
CA THR A 35 6.83 4.65 23.95
C THR A 35 6.92 5.32 22.58
N ILE A 36 5.95 6.19 22.28
CA ILE A 36 5.94 7.00 21.05
C ILE A 36 6.38 8.43 21.39
N ILE A 37 7.37 8.92 20.68
CA ILE A 37 7.76 10.32 20.63
C ILE A 37 6.81 11.01 19.65
N TYR A 38 5.84 11.77 20.18
CA TYR A 38 4.73 12.30 19.38
C TYR A 38 5.18 13.37 18.39
N GLU A 39 6.25 14.07 18.69
CA GLU A 39 6.86 15.11 17.87
C GLU A 39 7.34 14.51 16.54
N ASP A 40 8.04 13.37 16.61
CA ASP A 40 8.66 12.70 15.46
C ASP A 40 7.67 11.78 14.70
N CYS A 41 6.62 11.30 15.38
CA CYS A 41 5.65 10.40 14.76
C CYS A 41 4.87 11.12 13.65
N VAL A 42 5.07 10.85 12.37
CA VAL A 42 4.23 11.49 11.32
C VAL A 42 2.89 10.79 11.09
N GLY A 43 2.63 9.67 11.78
CA GLY A 43 1.38 8.91 11.62
C GLY A 43 1.35 7.99 10.42
N CYS A 44 2.50 7.50 9.97
CA CYS A 44 2.64 6.74 8.73
C CYS A 44 2.07 5.31 8.75
N GLY A 45 1.68 4.77 9.91
CA GLY A 45 1.02 3.45 10.01
C GLY A 45 1.93 2.22 9.97
N ALA A 46 3.23 2.37 9.71
CA ALA A 46 4.16 1.23 9.60
C ALA A 46 4.18 0.33 10.84
N CYS A 47 4.15 0.94 12.03
CA CYS A 47 4.10 0.22 13.31
C CYS A 47 2.81 -0.60 13.49
N ALA A 48 1.66 -0.05 13.08
CA ALA A 48 0.38 -0.73 13.16
C ALA A 48 0.33 -1.98 12.25
N LEU A 49 0.92 -1.87 11.05
CA LEU A 49 1.00 -2.97 10.09
C LEU A 49 1.82 -4.17 10.60
N VAL A 50 2.94 -3.93 11.28
CA VAL A 50 3.81 -5.04 11.77
C VAL A 50 3.39 -5.59 13.12
N CYS A 51 2.39 -5.00 13.80
CA CYS A 51 1.99 -5.40 15.14
C CYS A 51 1.10 -6.66 15.07
N PRO A 52 1.60 -7.85 15.44
CA PRO A 52 0.82 -9.08 15.31
C PRO A 52 -0.35 -9.15 16.30
N HIS A 53 -0.29 -8.35 17.37
CA HIS A 53 -1.35 -8.26 18.40
C HIS A 53 -2.33 -7.11 18.15
N GLN A 54 -2.20 -6.37 17.04
CA GLN A 54 -3.04 -5.21 16.73
C GLN A 54 -3.11 -4.22 17.90
N ALA A 55 -1.97 -4.03 18.58
CA ALA A 55 -1.85 -3.20 19.78
C ALA A 55 -1.55 -1.73 19.46
N ILE A 56 -1.57 -1.34 18.18
CA ILE A 56 -1.22 0.01 17.73
C ILE A 56 -2.31 0.50 16.80
N GLU A 57 -2.92 1.62 17.16
CA GLU A 57 -3.91 2.29 16.35
C GLU A 57 -3.31 3.54 15.72
N VAL A 58 -3.60 3.75 14.44
CA VAL A 58 -3.24 4.96 13.71
C VAL A 58 -4.50 5.40 12.97
N LYS A 59 -5.01 6.60 13.29
CA LYS A 59 -6.26 7.09 12.71
C LYS A 59 -6.15 7.16 11.18
N GLY A 60 -6.96 6.35 10.48
CA GLY A 60 -6.95 6.21 9.02
C GLY A 60 -6.26 4.94 8.49
N PHE A 61 -5.61 4.16 9.37
CA PHE A 61 -4.90 2.91 9.07
C PHE A 61 -5.63 1.67 9.63
N GLU A 62 -6.96 1.74 9.72
CA GLU A 62 -7.80 0.64 10.22
C GLU A 62 -7.82 -0.52 9.20
N PHE A 63 -7.18 -1.63 9.55
CA PHE A 63 -7.02 -2.80 8.68
C PHE A 63 -8.30 -3.59 8.44
N GLU A 64 -9.26 -3.52 9.38
CA GLU A 64 -10.42 -4.42 9.41
C GLU A 64 -11.35 -4.29 8.20
N ASN A 65 -11.30 -3.17 7.48
CA ASN A 65 -12.19 -2.89 6.34
C ASN A 65 -11.43 -2.65 5.02
N VAL A 66 -10.15 -3.00 4.91
CA VAL A 66 -9.36 -2.70 3.70
C VAL A 66 -9.91 -3.42 2.46
N LEU A 67 -10.39 -4.65 2.63
CA LEU A 67 -10.97 -5.43 1.51
C LEU A 67 -12.31 -4.87 1.04
N GLU A 68 -13.15 -4.48 1.98
CA GLU A 68 -14.44 -3.83 1.71
C GLU A 68 -14.20 -2.51 0.99
N ARG A 69 -13.28 -1.69 1.50
CA ARG A 69 -12.85 -0.45 0.85
C ARG A 69 -12.31 -0.66 -0.56
N TYR A 70 -11.48 -1.69 -0.80
CA TYR A 70 -11.02 -1.99 -2.15
C TYR A 70 -12.19 -2.32 -3.08
N GLY A 71 -13.16 -3.11 -2.61
CA GLY A 71 -14.35 -3.45 -3.37
C GLY A 71 -15.22 -2.23 -3.69
N GLU A 72 -15.53 -1.42 -2.68
CA GLU A 72 -16.29 -0.18 -2.82
C GLU A 72 -15.62 0.78 -3.81
N SER A 73 -14.34 1.08 -3.61
CA SER A 73 -13.61 1.98 -4.51
C SER A 73 -13.48 1.44 -5.93
N ALA A 74 -13.25 0.14 -6.11
CA ALA A 74 -13.20 -0.45 -7.45
C ALA A 74 -14.58 -0.38 -8.14
N ALA A 75 -15.66 -0.59 -7.40
CA ALA A 75 -17.02 -0.51 -7.91
C ALA A 75 -17.40 0.92 -8.30
N GLU A 76 -17.09 1.91 -7.47
CA GLU A 76 -17.32 3.33 -7.74
C GLU A 76 -16.59 3.77 -9.01
N LEU A 77 -15.29 3.50 -9.11
CA LEU A 77 -14.48 3.80 -10.29
C LEU A 77 -15.09 3.14 -11.55
N LYS A 78 -15.48 1.87 -11.48
CA LYS A 78 -16.09 1.15 -12.62
C LYS A 78 -17.48 1.64 -12.99
N ALA A 79 -18.22 2.25 -12.05
CA ALA A 79 -19.55 2.80 -12.32
C ALA A 79 -19.47 4.12 -13.11
N GLU A 80 -18.44 4.93 -12.86
CA GLU A 80 -18.25 6.23 -13.52
C GLU A 80 -17.79 6.11 -14.98
N SER A 81 -17.11 5.03 -15.34
CA SER A 81 -16.53 4.87 -16.67
C SER A 81 -16.30 3.40 -17.05
N LYS A 82 -16.37 3.09 -18.34
CA LYS A 82 -15.92 1.79 -18.90
C LYS A 82 -14.39 1.64 -18.92
N ALA A 83 -13.66 2.65 -18.46
CA ALA A 83 -12.22 2.64 -18.45
C ALA A 83 -11.67 1.80 -17.27
N PRO A 84 -10.47 1.20 -17.40
CA PRO A 84 -9.95 0.26 -16.41
C PRO A 84 -9.73 0.94 -15.05
N ALA A 85 -10.16 0.29 -13.98
CA ALA A 85 -9.91 0.77 -12.61
C ALA A 85 -8.52 0.34 -12.16
N ILE A 86 -7.67 1.29 -11.76
CA ILE A 86 -6.30 1.01 -11.34
C ILE A 86 -6.07 1.46 -9.89
N LEU A 87 -5.42 0.60 -9.09
CA LEU A 87 -4.91 0.97 -7.77
C LEU A 87 -3.42 1.27 -7.87
N ALA A 88 -2.99 2.46 -7.45
CA ALA A 88 -1.59 2.85 -7.38
C ALA A 88 -1.14 2.98 -5.92
N PHE A 89 -0.28 2.07 -5.46
CA PHE A 89 0.45 2.23 -4.20
C PHE A 89 1.65 3.13 -4.42
N ILE A 90 1.76 4.20 -3.65
CA ILE A 90 2.83 5.20 -3.81
C ILE A 90 3.57 5.33 -2.49
N CYS A 91 4.89 5.12 -2.53
CA CYS A 91 5.73 5.28 -1.35
C CYS A 91 5.78 6.75 -0.90
N GLN A 92 5.48 7.04 0.37
CA GLN A 92 5.55 8.41 0.90
C GLN A 92 6.96 9.03 0.82
N TRP A 93 7.99 8.20 0.68
CA TRP A 93 9.39 8.62 0.62
C TRP A 93 9.95 8.71 -0.80
N SER A 94 9.19 8.27 -1.80
CA SER A 94 9.52 8.62 -3.18
C SER A 94 9.05 10.06 -3.34
N GLU A 95 9.98 11.01 -3.34
CA GLU A 95 9.68 12.42 -3.62
C GLU A 95 9.01 12.47 -5.00
N PHE A 96 7.70 12.63 -5.00
CA PHE A 96 6.84 12.46 -6.15
C PHE A 96 6.10 13.75 -6.40
N SER A 97 6.55 14.52 -7.40
CA SER A 97 5.84 15.72 -7.86
C SER A 97 4.40 15.43 -8.28
N ALA A 98 4.09 14.15 -8.57
CA ALA A 98 2.74 13.69 -8.90
C ALA A 98 1.81 13.62 -7.67
N LEU A 99 2.33 13.51 -6.45
CA LEU A 99 1.56 13.61 -5.20
C LEU A 99 1.41 15.05 -4.73
N ASP A 100 2.33 15.95 -5.11
CA ASP A 100 2.18 17.39 -4.84
C ASP A 100 0.97 18.00 -5.57
N ASN A 101 0.61 17.42 -6.72
CA ASN A 101 -0.59 17.76 -7.46
C ASN A 101 -1.24 16.49 -8.05
N PRO A 102 -1.96 15.69 -7.23
CA PRO A 102 -2.56 14.43 -7.65
C PRO A 102 -3.58 14.65 -8.77
N ASP A 103 -4.30 15.78 -8.71
CA ASP A 103 -5.24 16.19 -9.75
C ASP A 103 -4.60 16.36 -11.13
N SER A 104 -3.29 16.62 -11.21
CA SER A 104 -2.56 16.78 -12.49
C SER A 104 -2.07 15.45 -13.08
N ALA A 105 -1.72 14.49 -12.23
CA ALA A 105 -1.20 13.18 -12.64
C ALA A 105 -2.32 12.18 -12.94
N PHE A 106 -3.38 12.21 -12.14
CA PHE A 106 -4.52 11.31 -12.23
C PHE A 106 -5.71 11.88 -13.02
N LYS A 107 -5.60 13.14 -13.51
CA LYS A 107 -6.70 13.83 -14.23
C LYS A 107 -7.33 12.97 -15.32
N GLY A 108 -8.64 12.73 -15.20
CA GLY A 108 -9.44 12.03 -16.20
C GLY A 108 -9.13 10.53 -16.33
N LYS A 109 -8.42 9.94 -15.35
CA LYS A 109 -8.15 8.50 -15.29
C LYS A 109 -8.81 7.88 -14.07
N ASN A 110 -9.21 6.63 -14.24
CA ASN A 110 -9.89 5.86 -13.22
C ASN A 110 -8.87 5.22 -12.26
N VAL A 111 -8.15 6.05 -11.51
CA VAL A 111 -7.01 5.65 -10.66
C VAL A 111 -7.26 6.04 -9.20
N LEU A 112 -7.19 5.06 -8.30
CA LEU A 112 -7.10 5.30 -6.87
C LEU A 112 -5.63 5.30 -6.45
N ALA A 113 -5.15 6.39 -5.87
CA ALA A 113 -3.83 6.46 -5.28
C ALA A 113 -3.90 6.21 -3.76
N LEU A 114 -3.11 5.25 -3.27
CA LEU A 114 -2.91 5.01 -1.85
C LEU A 114 -1.45 5.26 -1.48
N GLU A 115 -1.24 6.27 -0.65
CA GLU A 115 0.06 6.50 -0.05
C GLU A 115 0.35 5.42 0.99
N VAL A 116 1.52 4.80 0.86
CA VAL A 116 2.02 3.80 1.79
C VAL A 116 3.34 4.27 2.38
N PRO A 117 3.58 4.00 3.67
CA PRO A 117 4.80 4.43 4.34
C PRO A 117 6.05 3.89 3.67
N CYS A 118 5.93 2.66 3.16
CA CYS A 118 6.86 2.09 2.23
C CYS A 118 6.17 0.93 1.55
N PHE A 119 6.20 0.85 0.22
CA PHE A 119 5.73 -0.34 -0.47
C PHE A 119 6.53 -1.59 -0.06
N LYS A 120 7.78 -1.39 0.39
CA LYS A 120 8.67 -2.44 0.89
C LYS A 120 8.13 -3.17 2.13
N ALA A 121 7.22 -2.53 2.89
CA ALA A 121 6.51 -3.14 4.01
C ALA A 121 5.11 -3.64 3.62
N LEU A 122 4.62 -3.37 2.40
CA LEU A 122 3.30 -3.80 1.97
C LEU A 122 3.30 -5.31 1.75
N ASP A 123 2.40 -6.00 2.44
CA ASP A 123 2.21 -7.43 2.27
C ASP A 123 1.64 -7.73 0.86
N PRO A 124 2.20 -8.72 0.12
CA PRO A 124 1.70 -9.17 -1.18
C PRO A 124 0.18 -9.40 -1.24
N VAL A 125 -0.44 -9.75 -0.11
CA VAL A 125 -1.88 -9.96 0.02
C VAL A 125 -2.69 -8.74 -0.43
N HIS A 126 -2.20 -7.52 -0.27
CA HIS A 126 -2.91 -6.31 -0.68
C HIS A 126 -3.04 -6.20 -2.20
N VAL A 127 -1.97 -6.50 -2.95
CA VAL A 127 -2.00 -6.48 -4.41
C VAL A 127 -2.94 -7.57 -4.93
N ILE A 128 -2.85 -8.77 -4.37
CA ILE A 128 -3.71 -9.90 -4.73
C ILE A 128 -5.18 -9.56 -4.45
N ASN A 129 -5.47 -9.00 -3.28
CA ASN A 129 -6.81 -8.65 -2.88
C ASN A 129 -7.38 -7.48 -3.66
N ALA A 130 -6.60 -6.47 -3.99
CA ALA A 130 -7.04 -5.38 -4.87
C ALA A 130 -7.51 -5.92 -6.23
N LEU A 131 -6.70 -6.79 -6.86
CA LEU A 131 -7.10 -7.43 -8.12
C LEU A 131 -8.36 -8.30 -7.97
N LYS A 132 -8.48 -9.04 -6.85
CA LYS A 132 -9.68 -9.83 -6.53
C LYS A 132 -10.93 -8.99 -6.27
N CYS A 133 -10.78 -7.83 -5.64
CA CYS A 133 -11.88 -6.92 -5.31
C CYS A 133 -12.34 -6.07 -6.50
N GLY A 134 -11.72 -6.24 -7.68
CA GLY A 134 -12.23 -5.66 -8.92
C GLY A 134 -11.33 -4.59 -9.55
N PHE A 135 -10.14 -4.32 -9.04
CA PHE A 135 -9.19 -3.51 -9.79
C PHE A 135 -8.69 -4.28 -11.03
N ASP A 136 -8.59 -3.61 -12.17
CA ASP A 136 -8.13 -4.20 -13.43
C ASP A 136 -6.61 -4.23 -13.55
N GLY A 137 -5.94 -3.35 -12.79
CA GLY A 137 -4.49 -3.31 -12.64
C GLY A 137 -4.06 -2.70 -11.31
N VAL A 138 -2.89 -3.10 -10.83
CA VAL A 138 -2.25 -2.55 -9.62
C VAL A 138 -0.84 -2.09 -9.96
N MET A 139 -0.51 -0.86 -9.61
CA MET A 139 0.81 -0.28 -9.79
C MET A 139 1.44 0.00 -8.42
N ALA A 140 2.75 -0.23 -8.32
CA ALA A 140 3.56 0.17 -7.17
C ALA A 140 4.63 1.16 -7.64
N ALA A 141 4.57 2.39 -7.16
CA ALA A 141 5.60 3.39 -7.33
C ALA A 141 6.44 3.48 -6.05
N VAL A 142 7.72 3.16 -6.16
CA VAL A 142 8.61 3.02 -5.01
C VAL A 142 9.92 3.78 -5.20
N CYS A 143 10.62 4.07 -4.11
CA CYS A 143 11.96 4.64 -4.19
C CYS A 143 12.92 3.68 -4.91
N SER A 144 13.84 4.24 -5.69
CA SER A 144 15.01 3.52 -6.18
C SER A 144 15.79 2.89 -5.02
N ALA A 145 16.61 1.88 -5.31
CA ALA A 145 17.48 1.29 -4.30
C ALA A 145 18.34 2.36 -3.61
N GLU A 146 18.93 3.26 -4.38
CA GLU A 146 19.87 4.30 -3.91
C GLU A 146 19.21 5.41 -3.09
N ASP A 147 17.93 5.72 -3.35
CA ASP A 147 17.21 6.80 -2.67
C ASP A 147 16.37 6.32 -1.47
N CYS A 148 16.37 5.02 -1.20
CA CYS A 148 15.57 4.44 -0.14
C CYS A 148 16.09 4.81 1.25
N LYS A 149 15.26 5.53 2.03
CA LYS A 149 15.56 5.92 3.42
C LYS A 149 15.50 4.77 4.44
N LEU A 150 15.11 3.57 4.01
CA LEU A 150 14.96 2.37 4.85
C LEU A 150 15.81 1.22 4.30
N GLU A 151 17.12 1.33 4.45
CA GLU A 151 18.08 0.38 3.89
C GLU A 151 17.86 -1.06 4.40
N GLU A 152 17.61 -1.26 5.70
CA GLU A 152 17.30 -2.58 6.29
C GLU A 152 15.98 -3.18 5.77
N GLY A 153 15.04 -2.34 5.31
CA GLY A 153 13.77 -2.75 4.72
C GLY A 153 13.90 -3.26 3.27
N ARG A 154 15.06 -3.09 2.62
CA ARG A 154 15.28 -3.45 1.21
C ARG A 154 15.17 -4.95 0.97
N ASP A 155 15.85 -5.77 1.76
CA ASP A 155 15.90 -7.22 1.56
C ASP A 155 14.52 -7.87 1.75
N THR A 156 13.77 -7.40 2.74
CA THR A 156 12.38 -7.86 2.98
C THR A 156 11.47 -7.48 1.82
N ALA A 157 11.64 -6.29 1.27
CA ALA A 157 10.88 -5.83 0.11
C ALA A 157 11.07 -6.70 -1.12
N GLU A 158 12.33 -7.01 -1.41
CA GLU A 158 12.70 -7.78 -2.60
C GLU A 158 12.15 -9.19 -2.47
N ARG A 159 12.23 -9.79 -1.28
CA ARG A 159 11.58 -11.07 -0.97
C ARG A 159 10.07 -11.02 -1.17
N ASN A 160 9.40 -10.01 -0.61
CA ASN A 160 7.94 -9.86 -0.76
C ASN A 160 7.53 -9.65 -2.23
N LEU A 161 8.28 -8.85 -2.98
CA LEU A 161 8.05 -8.62 -4.40
C LEU A 161 8.24 -9.90 -5.22
N ASN A 162 9.26 -10.69 -4.92
CA ASN A 162 9.52 -11.96 -5.59
C ASN A 162 8.39 -12.96 -5.31
N VAL A 163 7.97 -13.09 -4.04
CA VAL A 163 6.82 -13.93 -3.65
C VAL A 163 5.55 -13.45 -4.36
N LEU A 164 5.30 -12.14 -4.40
CA LEU A 164 4.15 -11.57 -5.09
C LEU A 164 4.15 -11.92 -6.58
N LYS A 165 5.27 -11.69 -7.28
CA LYS A 165 5.40 -12.00 -8.71
C LYS A 165 5.17 -13.48 -8.99
N ASP A 166 5.71 -14.36 -8.16
CA ASP A 166 5.52 -15.81 -8.27
C ASP A 166 4.06 -16.21 -8.08
N VAL A 167 3.39 -15.64 -7.08
CA VAL A 167 1.96 -15.90 -6.84
C VAL A 167 1.11 -15.37 -7.98
N LEU A 168 1.32 -14.12 -8.42
CA LEU A 168 0.60 -13.52 -9.54
C LEU A 168 0.79 -14.29 -10.84
N LYS A 169 1.99 -14.81 -11.08
CA LYS A 169 2.28 -15.68 -12.22
C LYS A 169 1.46 -16.98 -12.16
N LYS A 170 1.39 -17.62 -11.00
CA LYS A 170 0.61 -18.86 -10.80
C LYS A 170 -0.89 -18.66 -11.01
N ILE A 171 -1.41 -17.46 -10.74
CA ILE A 171 -2.83 -17.13 -10.93
C ILE A 171 -3.11 -16.36 -12.23
N ASN A 172 -2.14 -16.24 -13.14
CA ASN A 172 -2.24 -15.52 -14.42
C ASN A 172 -2.66 -14.04 -14.30
N LEU A 173 -2.23 -13.37 -13.23
CA LEU A 173 -2.47 -11.93 -13.01
C LEU A 173 -1.18 -11.10 -13.04
N LEU A 174 -0.02 -11.69 -13.34
CA LEU A 174 1.27 -10.99 -13.34
C LEU A 174 1.26 -9.75 -14.27
N ASP A 175 0.66 -9.87 -15.45
CA ASP A 175 0.62 -8.76 -16.42
C ASP A 175 -0.24 -7.57 -15.97
N ARG A 176 -1.06 -7.76 -14.92
CA ARG A 176 -1.90 -6.73 -14.29
C ARG A 176 -1.22 -6.06 -13.10
N PHE A 177 0.02 -6.42 -12.79
CA PHE A 177 0.81 -5.76 -11.77
C PHE A 177 2.05 -5.12 -12.38
N GLU A 178 2.34 -3.88 -12.00
CA GLU A 178 3.56 -3.19 -12.42
C GLU A 178 4.27 -2.57 -11.21
N TYR A 179 5.56 -2.83 -11.11
CA TYR A 179 6.44 -2.28 -10.07
C TYR A 179 7.42 -1.33 -10.76
N TYR A 180 7.38 -0.07 -10.37
CA TYR A 180 8.19 1.00 -10.93
C TYR A 180 9.03 1.63 -9.82
N GLU A 181 10.35 1.59 -10.02
CA GLU A 181 11.30 2.30 -9.18
C GLU A 181 11.50 3.70 -9.71
N ALA A 182 11.39 4.66 -8.82
CA ALA A 182 11.52 6.07 -9.13
C ALA A 182 12.58 6.70 -8.23
N SER A 183 13.42 7.53 -8.84
CA SER A 183 14.30 8.42 -8.10
C SER A 183 13.63 9.79 -7.94
N PRO A 184 13.76 10.44 -6.77
CA PRO A 184 13.42 11.86 -6.58
C PRO A 184 14.02 12.79 -7.63
N ARG A 185 15.14 12.39 -8.24
CA ARG A 185 15.87 13.15 -9.26
C ARG A 185 15.18 13.14 -10.63
N CYS A 186 14.23 12.25 -10.85
CA CYS A 186 13.53 12.05 -12.13
C CYS A 186 12.08 12.52 -12.05
N ALA A 187 11.87 13.82 -11.78
CA ALA A 187 10.54 14.43 -11.79
C ALA A 187 9.88 14.31 -13.19
N GLY A 188 8.70 13.68 -13.26
CA GLY A 188 7.88 13.60 -14.47
C GLY A 188 7.74 12.20 -15.09
N GLU A 189 8.67 11.28 -14.84
CA GLU A 189 8.64 9.92 -15.44
C GLU A 189 7.41 9.11 -15.01
N PHE A 190 6.92 9.31 -13.78
CA PHE A 190 5.77 8.57 -13.27
C PHE A 190 4.53 8.71 -14.13
N LYS A 191 4.24 9.93 -14.60
CA LYS A 191 3.04 10.17 -15.40
C LYS A 191 3.08 9.35 -16.69
N GLU A 192 4.24 9.31 -17.34
CA GLU A 192 4.44 8.54 -18.56
C GLU A 192 4.31 7.03 -18.31
N LYS A 193 4.86 6.54 -17.18
CA LYS A 193 4.74 5.14 -16.77
C LYS A 193 3.29 4.77 -16.43
N LEU A 194 2.58 5.62 -15.70
CA LEU A 194 1.17 5.43 -15.40
C LEU A 194 0.33 5.43 -16.68
N ASP A 195 0.59 6.34 -17.62
CA ASP A 195 -0.09 6.39 -18.92
C ASP A 195 0.15 5.13 -19.75
N ALA A 196 1.40 4.62 -19.75
CA ALA A 196 1.76 3.38 -20.43
C ALA A 196 1.06 2.17 -19.80
N PHE A 197 1.07 2.08 -18.46
CA PHE A 197 0.39 1.02 -17.73
C PHE A 197 -1.12 1.06 -17.94
N TYR A 198 -1.72 2.26 -17.92
CA TYR A 198 -3.15 2.44 -18.17
C TYR A 198 -3.55 1.93 -19.57
N LYS A 199 -2.77 2.27 -20.60
CA LYS A 199 -3.00 1.77 -21.97
C LYS A 199 -2.86 0.25 -22.05
N LYS A 200 -1.87 -0.33 -21.37
CA LYS A 200 -1.65 -1.78 -21.29
C LYS A 200 -2.87 -2.47 -20.68
N ILE A 201 -3.39 -2.00 -19.55
CA ILE A 201 -4.55 -2.60 -18.88
C ILE A 201 -5.84 -2.39 -19.71
N ALA A 202 -6.01 -1.22 -20.33
CA ALA A 202 -7.17 -0.94 -21.19
C ALA A 202 -7.26 -1.87 -22.42
N ALA A 203 -6.12 -2.39 -22.89
CA ALA A 203 -6.07 -3.35 -24.00
C ALA A 203 -6.36 -4.80 -23.58
N MET A 204 -6.44 -5.08 -22.28
CA MET A 204 -6.74 -6.40 -21.73
C MET A 204 -8.25 -6.58 -21.53
N PRO A 205 -8.77 -7.82 -21.57
CA PRO A 205 -10.14 -8.08 -21.13
C PRO A 205 -10.33 -7.65 -19.67
N GLN A 206 -11.57 -7.47 -19.24
CA GLN A 206 -11.86 -7.14 -17.85
C GLN A 206 -11.29 -8.21 -16.92
N CYS A 207 -10.77 -7.81 -15.76
CA CYS A 207 -10.17 -8.73 -14.81
C CYS A 207 -11.25 -9.68 -14.26
N ALA A 208 -11.32 -10.89 -14.81
CA ALA A 208 -12.28 -11.92 -14.40
C ALA A 208 -11.73 -12.67 -13.18
N VAL A 209 -11.56 -11.98 -12.06
CA VAL A 209 -11.24 -12.66 -10.80
C VAL A 209 -12.54 -13.07 -10.14
N ILE A 210 -12.66 -14.37 -9.85
CA ILE A 210 -13.83 -14.99 -9.24
C ILE A 210 -14.21 -14.17 -8.00
N MET A 211 -15.39 -13.53 -8.04
CA MET A 211 -15.98 -12.94 -6.86
C MET A 211 -16.19 -14.09 -5.87
N MET A 212 -15.39 -14.15 -4.81
CA MET A 212 -15.81 -14.92 -3.65
C MET A 212 -16.99 -14.13 -3.10
N GLU A 213 -18.20 -14.64 -3.34
CA GLU A 213 -19.42 -14.08 -2.80
C GLU A 213 -19.18 -13.81 -1.32
N ALA A 214 -19.31 -12.54 -0.91
CA ALA A 214 -19.38 -12.15 0.49
C ALA A 214 -20.68 -12.70 1.09
N SER A 215 -20.74 -14.02 1.26
CA SER A 215 -21.78 -14.71 2.00
C SER A 215 -21.47 -14.59 3.49
N GLY A 216 -21.65 -13.37 3.98
CA GLY A 216 -21.53 -12.99 5.37
C GLY A 216 -22.67 -12.07 5.76
N LYS A 217 -23.92 -12.52 5.57
CA LYS A 217 -25.07 -11.92 6.28
C LYS A 217 -24.77 -11.94 7.77
N ARG A 218 -24.30 -10.83 8.34
CA ARG A 218 -24.40 -10.59 9.79
C ARG A 218 -25.90 -10.47 10.07
N THR A 219 -26.44 -11.56 10.58
CA THR A 219 -27.84 -11.65 10.98
C THR A 219 -27.91 -11.04 12.36
N LYS A 220 -28.47 -9.82 12.42
CA LYS A 220 -28.89 -9.04 13.61
C LYS A 220 -27.84 -8.63 14.64
#